data_AF-A0A1Z9C7G8-F1
#
_entry.id   AF-A0A1Z9C7G8-F1
#
_cell.length_a   1.000
_cell.length_b   1.000
_cell.length_c   1.000
_cell.angle_alpha   90.00
_cell.angle_beta   90.00
_cell.angle_gamma   90.00
#
_symmetry.space_group_name_H-M   'P 1'
#
loop_
_entity.id
_entity.type
_entity.pdbx_description
1 polymer ?
#
loop_
_entity_poly.entity_id
_entity_poly.type
_entity_poly.pdbx_seq_one_letter_code
_entity_poly.pdbx_strand_id
1 'polypeptide(L)'
;MAGMDFFIRPATGTGSADWIRIPNADIDVKIARRLTRTIIRGGEGDNLHDEGAESTIYTVRGILSVDDYKKILKMFRTGQPFIHDPFEERDVKVIFASLEYEGSTEKFVFELIEDVI
;
A
#
# COMPACT_ATOMS: atom_id res chain seq x y z
N MET A 1 -11.43 18.94 3.55
CA MET A 1 -10.58 18.60 2.39
C MET A 1 -11.23 17.37 1.75
N ALA A 2 -11.49 17.37 0.44
CA ALA A 2 -11.96 16.15 -0.23
C ALA A 2 -10.81 15.14 -0.25
N GLY A 3 -11.09 13.86 0.00
CA GLY A 3 -10.09 12.81 -0.09
C GLY A 3 -9.61 12.60 -1.53
N MET A 4 -8.54 11.84 -1.71
CA MET A 4 -7.99 11.53 -3.04
C MET A 4 -8.68 10.30 -3.65
N ASP A 5 -8.70 10.21 -4.98
CA ASP A 5 -9.13 8.99 -5.63
C ASP A 5 -8.03 7.93 -5.53
N PHE A 6 -8.37 6.76 -5.01
CA PHE A 6 -7.47 5.62 -4.98
C PHE A 6 -7.85 4.62 -6.06
N PHE A 7 -6.85 4.13 -6.81
CA PHE A 7 -7.07 3.17 -7.90
C PHE A 7 -6.30 1.88 -7.63
N ILE A 8 -7.00 0.75 -7.76
CA ILE A 8 -6.41 -0.58 -7.59
C ILE A 8 -6.98 -1.55 -8.63
N ARG A 9 -6.15 -2.44 -9.15
CA ARG A 9 -6.55 -3.49 -10.09
C ARG A 9 -5.89 -4.85 -9.75
N PRO A 10 -6.51 -5.98 -10.12
CA PRO A 10 -5.87 -7.28 -9.98
C PRO A 10 -4.67 -7.42 -10.94
N ALA A 11 -3.68 -8.25 -10.59
CA ALA A 11 -2.54 -8.56 -11.47
C ALA A 11 -2.96 -9.08 -12.86
N THR A 12 -4.08 -9.80 -12.94
CA THR A 12 -4.59 -10.36 -14.20
C THR A 12 -5.30 -9.32 -15.08
N GLY A 13 -5.66 -8.16 -14.53
CA GLY A 13 -6.33 -7.10 -15.27
C GLY A 13 -5.32 -6.26 -16.04
N THR A 14 -5.55 -6.04 -17.33
CA THR A 14 -4.62 -5.29 -18.20
C THR A 14 -5.29 -4.12 -18.90
N GLY A 15 -6.61 -3.96 -18.75
CA GLY A 15 -7.39 -2.89 -19.36
C GLY A 15 -7.78 -1.78 -18.39
N SER A 16 -8.21 -0.64 -18.94
CA SER A 16 -8.73 0.49 -18.16
C SER A 16 -9.98 0.12 -17.32
N ALA A 17 -10.78 -0.84 -17.78
CA ALA A 17 -11.98 -1.31 -17.10
C ALA A 17 -11.70 -2.17 -15.85
N ASP A 18 -10.46 -2.65 -15.68
CA ASP A 18 -10.07 -3.48 -14.53
C ASP A 18 -9.76 -2.65 -13.27
N TRP A 19 -9.61 -1.33 -13.43
CA TRP A 19 -9.35 -0.42 -12.32
C TRP A 19 -10.59 -0.19 -11.49
N ILE A 20 -10.48 -0.48 -10.20
CA ILE A 20 -11.46 -0.11 -9.19
C ILE A 20 -11.03 1.26 -8.66
N ARG A 21 -11.90 2.25 -8.85
CA ARG A 21 -11.76 3.59 -8.28
C ARG A 21 -12.48 3.64 -6.93
N ILE A 22 -11.77 4.00 -5.88
CA ILE A 22 -12.31 4.31 -4.56
C ILE A 22 -12.21 5.82 -4.36
N PRO A 23 -13.32 6.57 -4.45
CA PRO A 23 -13.29 8.02 -4.34
C PRO A 23 -13.19 8.48 -2.89
N ASN A 24 -12.62 9.68 -2.70
CA ASN A 24 -12.51 10.34 -1.39
C ASN A 24 -11.80 9.49 -0.32
N ALA A 25 -10.78 8.73 -0.71
CA ALA A 25 -9.94 7.98 0.21
C ALA A 25 -8.98 8.91 0.96
N ASP A 26 -8.72 8.57 2.22
CA ASP A 26 -7.62 9.08 3.02
C ASP A 26 -6.41 8.16 2.83
N ILE A 27 -5.28 8.70 2.43
CA ILE A 27 -4.11 7.93 1.99
C ILE A 27 -2.88 8.44 2.71
N ASP A 28 -2.27 7.59 3.54
CA ASP A 28 -0.95 7.81 4.11
C ASP A 28 0.08 6.97 3.37
N VAL A 29 1.28 7.53 3.19
CA VAL A 29 2.45 6.81 2.67
C VAL A 29 3.60 6.92 3.65
N LYS A 30 4.21 5.77 3.95
CA LYS A 30 5.41 5.66 4.78
C LYS A 30 6.50 4.96 3.99
N ILE A 31 7.58 5.68 3.73
CA ILE A 31 8.79 5.14 3.10
C ILE A 31 9.87 5.02 4.17
N ALA A 32 10.49 3.86 4.28
CA ALA A 32 11.58 3.61 5.20
C ALA A 32 12.74 2.88 4.52
N ARG A 33 13.97 3.31 4.82
CA ARG A 33 15.18 2.59 4.41
C ARG A 33 15.53 1.49 5.40
N ARG A 34 16.08 0.39 4.89
CA ARG A 34 16.68 -0.64 5.73
C ARG A 34 18.07 -0.21 6.16
N LEU A 35 18.19 0.16 7.44
CA LEU A 35 19.43 0.64 8.06
C LEU A 35 19.94 -0.39 9.07
N THR A 36 21.23 -0.72 9.00
CA THR A 36 21.93 -1.52 10.02
C THR A 36 22.88 -0.62 10.81
N ARG A 37 22.70 -0.57 12.13
CA ARG A 37 23.51 0.22 13.06
C ARG A 37 24.40 -0.68 13.91
N THR A 38 25.71 -0.45 13.90
CA THR A 38 26.67 -1.21 14.71
C THR A 38 27.35 -0.30 15.72
N ILE A 39 27.13 -0.57 17.01
CA ILE A 39 27.77 0.17 18.11
C ILE A 39 29.13 -0.48 18.41
N ILE A 40 30.22 0.27 18.23
CA ILE A 40 31.56 -0.19 18.58
C ILE A 40 31.82 0.16 20.06
N ARG A 41 32.09 -0.85 20.90
CA ARG A 41 32.47 -0.64 22.31
C ARG A 41 33.99 -0.63 22.45
N GLY A 42 34.56 0.47 22.94
CA GLY A 42 35.99 0.59 23.26
C GLY A 42 36.83 1.41 22.26
N GLY A 43 36.22 2.01 21.25
CA GLY A 43 36.81 2.99 20.34
C GLY A 43 35.70 3.83 19.71
N GLU A 44 35.91 5.14 19.62
CA GLU A 44 34.90 6.14 19.26
C GLU A 44 34.19 5.82 17.94
N GLY A 45 32.87 5.59 17.98
CA GLY A 45 32.06 5.64 16.77
C GLY A 45 30.82 4.76 16.76
N ASP A 46 29.85 5.24 15.99
CA ASP A 46 28.65 4.52 15.59
C ASP A 46 28.72 4.33 14.08
N ASN A 47 28.68 3.08 13.62
CA ASN A 47 28.66 2.79 12.18
C ASN A 47 27.22 2.60 11.73
N LEU A 48 26.75 3.51 10.87
CA LEU A 48 25.47 3.40 10.19
C LEU A 48 25.70 2.90 8.76
N HIS A 49 25.09 1.77 8.41
CA HIS A 49 25.12 1.20 7.06
C HIS A 49 23.71 1.24 6.46
N ASP A 50 23.56 1.91 5.32
CA ASP A 50 22.34 1.89 4.51
C ASP A 50 22.43 0.73 3.53
N GLU A 51 21.48 -0.19 3.60
CA GLU A 51 21.45 -1.39 2.75
C GLU A 51 20.90 -1.11 1.35
N GLY A 52 20.47 0.13 1.06
CA GLY A 52 19.97 0.54 -0.25
C GLY A 52 18.62 -0.08 -0.62
N ALA A 53 17.95 -0.73 0.33
CA ALA A 53 16.60 -1.26 0.17
C ALA A 53 15.58 -0.33 0.85
N GLU A 54 14.56 0.07 0.09
CA GLU A 54 13.45 0.89 0.57
C GLU A 54 12.18 0.04 0.69
N SER A 55 11.38 0.32 1.72
CA SER A 55 10.05 -0.26 1.89
C SER A 55 9.03 0.86 1.94
N THR A 56 8.09 0.82 0.99
CA THR A 56 6.95 1.73 0.93
C THR A 56 5.72 1.02 1.45
N ILE A 57 5.03 1.65 2.40
CA ILE A 57 3.75 1.20 2.95
C ILE A 57 2.71 2.27 2.66
N TYR A 58 1.61 1.86 2.04
CA TYR A 58 0.43 2.68 1.82
C TYR A 58 -0.65 2.25 2.82
N THR A 59 -1.18 3.21 3.58
CA THR A 59 -2.38 3.00 4.38
C THR A 59 -3.54 3.75 3.74
N VAL A 60 -4.55 3.03 3.27
CA VAL A 60 -5.69 3.59 2.55
C VAL A 60 -6.94 3.40 3.41
N ARG A 61 -7.69 4.47 3.65
CA ARG A 61 -8.91 4.47 4.45
C ARG A 61 -10.03 5.15 3.68
N GLY A 62 -11.26 4.73 3.91
CA GLY A 62 -12.40 5.35 3.24
C GLY A 62 -13.68 4.57 3.45
N ILE A 63 -14.62 4.77 2.54
CA ILE A 63 -15.90 4.06 2.50
C ILE A 63 -15.91 3.18 1.24
N LEU A 64 -16.36 1.94 1.38
CA LEU A 64 -16.42 0.98 0.30
C LEU A 64 -17.72 0.17 0.35
N SER A 65 -18.44 0.15 -0.76
CA SER A 65 -19.65 -0.66 -0.88
C SER A 65 -19.35 -2.14 -0.62
N VAL A 66 -20.32 -2.89 -0.11
CA VAL A 66 -20.16 -4.33 0.14
C VAL A 66 -19.75 -5.09 -1.14
N ASP A 67 -20.22 -4.66 -2.31
CA ASP A 67 -19.88 -5.31 -3.58
C ASP A 67 -18.45 -5.00 -4.04
N ASP A 68 -17.96 -3.79 -3.83
CA ASP A 68 -16.55 -3.47 -4.09
C ASP A 68 -15.64 -4.14 -3.07
N TYR A 69 -16.06 -4.21 -1.80
CA TYR A 69 -15.35 -4.99 -0.78
C TYR A 69 -15.14 -6.45 -1.21
N LYS A 70 -16.15 -7.11 -1.79
CA LYS A 70 -15.99 -8.49 -2.30
C LYS A 70 -14.95 -8.58 -3.41
N LYS A 71 -14.85 -7.56 -4.28
CA LYS A 71 -13.82 -7.50 -5.34
C LYS A 71 -12.43 -7.34 -4.73
N ILE A 72 -12.27 -6.43 -3.75
CA ILE A 72 -11.01 -6.24 -3.03
C ILE A 72 -10.63 -7.53 -2.28
N LEU A 73 -11.56 -8.18 -1.59
CA LEU A 73 -11.33 -9.43 -0.87
C LEU A 73 -10.84 -10.55 -1.80
N LYS A 74 -11.35 -10.60 -3.04
CA LYS A 74 -10.84 -11.53 -4.05
C LYS A 74 -9.38 -11.21 -4.39
N MET A 75 -9.03 -9.94 -4.62
CA MET A 75 -7.65 -9.52 -4.89
C MET A 75 -6.71 -9.86 -3.74
N PHE A 76 -7.11 -9.56 -2.50
CA PHE A 76 -6.40 -9.93 -1.29
C PHE A 76 -6.04 -11.43 -1.25
N ARG A 77 -6.97 -12.29 -1.67
CA ARG A 77 -6.77 -13.75 -1.69
C ARG A 77 -5.96 -14.26 -2.89
N THR A 78 -5.92 -13.52 -4.00
CA THR A 78 -5.26 -13.96 -5.25
C THR A 78 -3.85 -13.43 -5.44
N GLY A 79 -3.34 -12.60 -4.54
CA GLY A 79 -1.93 -12.17 -4.52
C GLY A 79 -1.74 -10.69 -4.80
N GLN A 80 -0.74 -10.36 -5.64
CA GLN A 80 -0.17 -9.02 -5.81
C GLN A 80 -0.99 -8.12 -6.77
N PRO A 81 -1.87 -7.22 -6.29
CA PRO A 81 -2.50 -6.22 -7.15
C PRO A 81 -1.49 -5.16 -7.63
N PHE A 82 -1.98 -4.30 -8.52
CA PHE A 82 -1.34 -3.03 -8.84
C PHE A 82 -2.19 -1.87 -8.32
N ILE A 83 -1.53 -0.84 -7.82
CA ILE A 83 -2.16 0.45 -7.54
C ILE A 83 -1.60 1.49 -8.51
N HIS A 84 -2.38 2.54 -8.76
CA HIS A 84 -1.82 3.76 -9.32
C HIS A 84 -1.34 4.60 -8.14
N ASP A 85 -0.03 4.86 -8.06
CA ASP A 85 0.56 5.62 -6.97
C ASP A 85 -0.05 7.03 -6.94
N PRO A 86 -0.70 7.43 -5.82
CA PRO A 86 -1.39 8.71 -5.73
C PRO A 86 -0.47 9.92 -5.65
N PHE A 87 0.85 9.73 -5.49
CA PHE A 87 1.85 10.78 -5.31
C PHE A 87 2.97 10.77 -6.36
N GLU A 88 3.26 9.62 -6.98
CA GLU A 88 4.33 9.44 -7.97
C GLU A 88 3.83 9.18 -9.41
N GLU A 89 2.51 9.21 -9.65
CA GLU A 89 1.87 9.07 -10.97
C GLU A 89 2.33 7.83 -11.76
N ARG A 90 2.68 6.74 -11.05
CA ARG A 90 3.18 5.49 -11.62
C ARG A 90 2.39 4.29 -11.10
N ASP A 91 2.25 3.27 -11.93
CA ASP A 91 1.66 2.02 -11.48
C ASP A 91 2.70 1.21 -10.69
N VAL A 92 2.38 0.87 -9.45
CA VAL A 92 3.25 0.06 -8.60
C VAL A 92 2.57 -1.25 -8.22
N LYS A 93 3.37 -2.31 -8.18
CA LYS A 93 2.94 -3.63 -7.73
C LYS A 93 2.99 -3.66 -6.21
N VAL A 94 1.94 -4.16 -5.57
CA VAL A 94 1.87 -4.17 -4.11
C VAL A 94 1.35 -5.52 -3.60
N ILE A 95 1.50 -5.74 -2.29
CA ILE A 95 0.92 -6.87 -1.54
C ILE A 95 0.04 -6.28 -0.44
N PHE A 96 -1.11 -6.90 -0.19
CA PHE A 96 -1.88 -6.60 1.02
C PHE A 96 -1.18 -7.16 2.26
N ALA A 97 -0.77 -6.28 3.17
CA ALA A 97 -0.35 -6.66 4.53
C ALA A 97 -1.57 -6.90 5.42
N SER A 98 -2.61 -6.06 5.30
CA SER A 98 -3.87 -6.23 6.02
C SER A 98 -5.06 -5.63 5.28
N LEU A 99 -6.24 -6.13 5.61
CA LEU A 99 -7.53 -5.66 5.10
C LEU A 99 -8.55 -5.68 6.24
N GLU A 100 -9.04 -4.52 6.62
CA GLU A 100 -10.12 -4.32 7.58
C GLU A 100 -11.36 -3.75 6.89
N TYR A 101 -12.55 -4.23 7.28
CA TYR A 101 -13.83 -3.73 6.78
C TYR A 101 -14.91 -3.77 7.87
N GLU A 102 -15.56 -2.64 8.10
CA GLU A 102 -16.65 -2.49 9.05
C GLU A 102 -18.01 -2.54 8.32
N GLY A 103 -18.76 -3.63 8.45
CA GLY A 103 -19.99 -3.84 7.69
C GLY A 103 -21.15 -2.89 8.04
N SER A 104 -21.11 -2.18 9.17
CA SER A 104 -22.18 -1.25 9.57
C SER A 104 -22.00 0.15 8.99
N THR A 105 -20.76 0.62 8.83
CA THR A 105 -20.43 1.96 8.33
C THR A 105 -19.79 1.93 6.94
N GLU A 106 -19.53 0.73 6.42
CA GLU A 106 -18.82 0.47 5.17
C GLU A 106 -17.38 1.02 5.16
N LYS A 107 -16.82 1.34 6.33
CA LYS A 107 -15.45 1.81 6.45
C LYS A 107 -14.46 0.70 6.18
N PHE A 108 -13.35 1.03 5.54
CA PHE A 108 -12.25 0.09 5.33
C PHE A 108 -10.91 0.70 5.73
N VAL A 109 -9.95 -0.18 6.00
CA VAL A 109 -8.53 0.15 6.10
C VAL A 109 -7.74 -0.91 5.33
N PHE A 110 -6.93 -0.49 4.36
CA PHE A 110 -5.96 -1.34 3.68
C PHE A 110 -4.56 -0.93 4.08
N GLU A 111 -3.73 -1.92 4.37
CA GLU A 111 -2.28 -1.72 4.44
C GLU A 111 -1.65 -2.48 3.27
N LEU A 112 -0.97 -1.75 2.40
CA LEU A 112 -0.33 -2.25 1.19
C LEU A 112 1.17 -2.02 1.28
N ILE A 113 1.96 -3.01 0.90
CA ILE A 113 3.42 -2.92 0.83
C ILE A 113 3.83 -3.00 -0.63
N GLU A 114 4.65 -2.05 -1.09
CA GLU A 114 5.23 -2.07 -2.43
C GLU A 114 6.12 -3.32 -2.61
N ASP A 115 5.90 -4.04 -3.70
CA ASP A 115 6.71 -5.19 -4.11
C ASP A 115 7.91 -4.68 -4.92
N VAL A 116 8.97 -4.31 -4.20
CA VAL A 116 10.25 -3.87 -4.77
C VAL A 116 11.19 -5.08 -4.87
N ILE A 117 11.69 -5.37 -6.08
CA ILE A 117 12.67 -6.44 -6.39
C ILE A 117 14.09 -5.89 -6.34
#